data_AF-A0AA35JD40-F1
#
_entry.id   AF-A0AA35JD40-F1
#
_cell.length_a   1.000
_cell.length_b   1.000
_cell.length_c   1.000
_cell.angle_alpha   90.00
_cell.angle_beta   90.00
_cell.angle_gamma   90.00
#
_symmetry.space_group_name_H-M   'P 1'
#
loop_
_entity.id
_entity.type
_entity.pdbx_description
1 polymer ?
#
loop_
_entity_poly.entity_id
_entity_poly.type
_entity_poly.pdbx_seq_one_letter_code
_entity_poly.pdbx_strand_id
1 'polypeptide(L)'
;MAAAPWYIRQRDTDLLRKFKFIQNQEDARLREATNGTVNSRWSLGVSVKPHNDARNRYVNIMPFERNRVHLKTVSGNDYINASYVKVDVPGQSIEPGYYIATQGPTRNTWEQFWQMCYHNCPLDNIVIVMVTPLVEYNREKCFQYWPRGGKDDMVRVSPQLQGPGGPMDKSQFPCDLQIEFVRERKVKDFYTVTDIKLTPSDPSVGPAKTVHHFYFDLWKDMNKPEEVIPIMELCAHSHSLNSRGNPIVVHCSAGVGRTGTFIALDHLMHDTLDFKNITQHLRRPEEYPEEYTRDLIEQIVLQLRSQRMKMVQTKDQFLFIYHAAKYLNSLSARQQKAT
;
A
#
# COMPACT_ATOMS: atom_id res chain seq x y z
N MET A 1 -13.31 -14.80 -29.25
CA MET A 1 -13.27 -13.57 -28.40
C MET A 1 -13.39 -14.01 -26.95
N ALA A 2 -12.42 -13.72 -26.08
CA ALA A 2 -12.65 -13.90 -24.64
C ALA A 2 -13.65 -12.81 -24.22
N ALA A 3 -14.83 -13.21 -23.73
CA ALA A 3 -15.82 -12.25 -23.26
C ALA A 3 -15.25 -11.47 -22.07
N ALA A 4 -15.49 -10.17 -22.03
CA ALA A 4 -15.15 -9.35 -20.86
C ALA A 4 -15.73 -9.98 -19.58
N PRO A 5 -15.00 -10.00 -18.45
CA PRO A 5 -15.55 -10.55 -17.21
C PRO A 5 -16.91 -9.94 -16.87
N TRP A 6 -17.84 -10.74 -16.36
CA TRP A 6 -19.22 -10.27 -16.13
C TRP A 6 -19.26 -9.14 -15.09
N TYR A 7 -18.41 -9.22 -14.07
CA TYR A 7 -18.44 -8.30 -12.92
C TYR A 7 -18.05 -6.86 -13.31
N ILE A 8 -17.22 -6.67 -14.34
CA ILE A 8 -16.91 -5.32 -14.83
C ILE A 8 -18.05 -4.71 -15.65
N ARG A 9 -19.15 -5.42 -15.92
CA ARG A 9 -20.30 -4.89 -16.70
C ARG A 9 -21.50 -4.50 -15.84
N GLN A 10 -21.37 -4.60 -14.52
CA GLN A 10 -22.42 -4.24 -13.58
C GLN A 10 -22.75 -2.74 -13.62
N ARG A 11 -24.01 -2.41 -13.30
CA ARG A 11 -24.47 -1.02 -13.17
C ARG A 11 -23.96 -0.42 -11.86
N ASP A 12 -23.74 0.88 -11.85
CA ASP A 12 -23.28 1.60 -10.66
C ASP A 12 -24.20 1.38 -9.45
N THR A 13 -25.52 1.30 -9.65
CA THR A 13 -26.47 1.00 -8.56
C THR A 13 -26.21 -0.34 -7.89
N ASP A 14 -25.79 -1.36 -8.64
CA ASP A 14 -25.50 -2.70 -8.12
C ASP A 14 -24.14 -2.70 -7.41
N LEU A 15 -23.14 -2.01 -7.97
CA LEU A 15 -21.84 -1.82 -7.34
C LEU A 15 -21.93 -1.05 -6.02
N LEU A 16 -22.79 -0.03 -5.93
CA LEU A 16 -23.03 0.73 -4.70
C LEU A 16 -23.69 -0.12 -3.61
N ARG A 17 -24.55 -1.09 -3.98
CA ARG A 17 -25.11 -2.07 -3.02
C ARG A 17 -24.01 -2.98 -2.48
N LYS A 18 -23.09 -3.45 -3.33
CA LYS A 18 -21.91 -4.24 -2.90
C LYS A 18 -21.02 -3.45 -1.96
N PHE A 19 -20.71 -2.20 -2.28
CA PHE A 19 -19.92 -1.36 -1.38
C PHE A 19 -20.58 -1.20 -0.02
N LYS A 20 -21.91 -1.00 0.04
CA LYS A 20 -22.66 -0.94 1.29
C LYS A 20 -22.60 -2.27 2.06
N PHE A 21 -22.68 -3.40 1.37
CA PHE A 21 -22.53 -4.73 1.98
C PHE A 21 -21.13 -4.90 2.62
N ILE A 22 -20.08 -4.53 1.90
CA ILE A 22 -18.69 -4.53 2.41
C ILE A 22 -18.57 -3.65 3.66
N GLN A 23 -19.16 -2.43 3.63
CA GLN A 23 -19.18 -1.54 4.79
C GLN A 23 -19.89 -2.16 6.00
N ASN A 24 -21.05 -2.77 5.81
CA ASN A 24 -21.78 -3.42 6.89
C ASN A 24 -20.96 -4.56 7.55
N GLN A 25 -20.26 -5.35 6.74
CA GLN A 25 -19.36 -6.41 7.25
C GLN A 25 -18.19 -5.82 8.04
N GLU A 26 -17.59 -4.74 7.56
CA GLU A 26 -16.53 -4.04 8.27
C GLU A 26 -17.03 -3.45 9.59
N ASP A 27 -18.18 -2.78 9.61
CA ASP A 27 -18.73 -2.18 10.83
C ASP A 27 -18.95 -3.23 11.93
N ALA A 28 -19.33 -4.46 11.56
CA ALA A 28 -19.41 -5.57 12.50
C ALA A 28 -18.04 -5.92 13.11
N ARG A 29 -17.00 -6.02 12.27
CA ARG A 29 -15.61 -6.29 12.72
C ARG A 29 -15.08 -5.16 13.61
N LEU A 30 -15.37 -3.91 13.25
CA LEU A 30 -14.93 -2.74 14.03
C LEU A 30 -15.62 -2.66 15.38
N ARG A 31 -16.92 -2.97 15.46
CA ARG A 31 -17.63 -3.09 16.75
C ARG A 31 -17.01 -4.18 17.62
N GLU A 32 -16.68 -5.33 17.05
CA GLU A 32 -16.00 -6.41 17.78
C GLU A 32 -14.64 -5.97 18.30
N ALA A 33 -13.86 -5.27 17.47
CA ALA A 33 -12.54 -4.73 17.80
C ALA A 33 -12.59 -3.71 18.96
N THR A 34 -13.61 -2.86 19.01
CA THR A 34 -13.75 -1.80 20.04
C THR A 34 -14.34 -2.30 21.35
N ASN A 35 -15.15 -3.36 21.32
CA ASN A 35 -15.84 -3.85 22.52
C ASN A 35 -14.95 -4.69 23.46
N GLY A 36 -13.63 -4.52 23.41
CA GLY A 36 -12.70 -5.03 24.44
C GLY A 36 -12.39 -6.53 24.37
N THR A 37 -12.66 -7.18 23.24
CA THR A 37 -12.31 -8.60 23.05
C THR A 37 -10.82 -8.73 22.74
N VAL A 38 -9.97 -8.75 23.78
CA VAL A 38 -8.51 -8.94 23.63
C VAL A 38 -8.17 -10.18 22.80
N ASN A 39 -9.01 -11.22 22.89
CA ASN A 39 -8.89 -12.47 22.15
C ASN A 39 -9.58 -12.46 20.77
N SER A 40 -10.23 -11.36 20.37
CA SER A 40 -10.80 -11.27 19.03
C SER A 40 -9.70 -11.17 18.00
N ARG A 41 -9.91 -11.86 16.88
CA ARG A 41 -9.07 -11.72 15.70
C ARG A 41 -9.02 -10.27 15.18
N TRP A 42 -10.00 -9.42 15.52
CA TRP A 42 -10.07 -8.01 15.10
C TRP A 42 -9.52 -7.05 16.15
N SER A 43 -8.93 -7.55 17.25
CA SER A 43 -8.31 -6.72 18.28
C SER A 43 -7.31 -5.73 17.68
N LEU A 44 -7.32 -4.50 18.20
CA LEU A 44 -6.35 -3.45 17.87
C LEU A 44 -5.10 -3.55 18.75
N GLY A 45 -5.12 -4.37 19.81
CA GLY A 45 -3.96 -4.73 20.62
C GLY A 45 -3.16 -3.54 21.14
N VAL A 46 -1.87 -3.46 20.80
CA VAL A 46 -0.99 -2.40 21.32
C VAL A 46 -1.26 -1.03 20.70
N SER A 47 -1.91 -0.98 19.53
CA SER A 47 -2.12 0.27 18.80
C SER A 47 -3.01 1.28 19.54
N VAL A 48 -3.89 0.81 20.42
CA VAL A 48 -4.80 1.63 21.26
C VAL A 48 -4.20 2.03 22.60
N LYS A 49 -2.96 1.61 22.91
CA LYS A 49 -2.31 1.96 24.18
C LYS A 49 -1.86 3.43 24.14
N PRO A 50 -2.07 4.23 25.21
CA PRO A 50 -1.76 5.67 25.20
C PRO A 50 -0.31 6.01 24.82
N HIS A 51 0.67 5.18 25.17
CA HIS A 51 2.07 5.40 24.80
C HIS A 51 2.34 5.28 23.29
N ASN A 52 1.40 4.75 22.51
CA ASN A 52 1.46 4.65 21.05
C ASN A 52 0.67 5.74 20.34
N ASP A 53 -0.03 6.64 21.05
CA ASP A 53 -0.83 7.70 20.45
C ASP A 53 0.01 8.61 19.55
N ALA A 54 1.22 8.96 19.98
CA ALA A 54 2.17 9.76 19.20
C ALA A 54 2.66 9.06 17.91
N ARG A 55 2.49 7.73 17.81
CA ARG A 55 2.84 6.92 16.64
C ARG A 55 1.68 6.81 15.64
N ASN A 56 0.48 7.25 16.01
CA ASN A 56 -0.72 7.21 15.18
C ASN A 56 -1.04 8.61 14.61
N ARG A 57 -1.09 8.75 13.28
CA ARG A 57 -1.53 10.00 12.64
C ARG A 57 -3.01 10.30 12.89
N TYR A 58 -3.83 9.25 12.95
CA TYR A 58 -5.26 9.35 13.19
C TYR A 58 -5.69 8.33 14.25
N VAL A 59 -6.34 8.81 15.31
CA VAL A 59 -6.80 8.01 16.45
C VAL A 59 -7.85 6.95 16.10
N ASN A 60 -8.45 7.03 14.91
CA ASN A 60 -9.50 6.12 14.44
C ASN A 60 -9.06 5.26 13.24
N ILE A 61 -7.75 5.23 12.93
CA ILE A 61 -7.15 4.42 11.87
C ILE A 61 -5.93 3.70 12.45
N MET A 62 -6.12 2.44 12.84
CA MET A 62 -5.10 1.62 13.50
C MET A 62 -5.02 0.24 12.85
N PRO A 63 -3.84 -0.41 12.86
CA PRO A 63 -3.71 -1.77 12.37
C PRO A 63 -4.40 -2.77 13.31
N PHE A 64 -4.86 -3.90 12.79
CA PHE A 64 -5.22 -5.03 13.65
C PHE A 64 -3.94 -5.66 14.22
N GLU A 65 -3.99 -6.12 15.47
CA GLU A 65 -2.83 -6.68 16.16
C GLU A 65 -2.25 -7.89 15.41
N ARG A 66 -3.13 -8.77 14.92
CA ARG A 66 -2.75 -10.05 14.28
C ARG A 66 -1.85 -9.92 13.06
N ASN A 67 -1.81 -8.76 12.41
CA ASN A 67 -1.05 -8.52 11.19
C ASN A 67 -0.41 -7.13 11.15
N ARG A 68 -0.25 -6.46 12.30
CA ARG A 68 0.56 -5.24 12.37
C ARG A 68 2.00 -5.55 12.01
N VAL A 69 2.69 -4.59 11.43
CA VAL A 69 4.14 -4.71 11.27
C VAL A 69 4.79 -4.52 12.64
N HIS A 70 5.78 -5.37 12.93
CA HIS A 70 6.60 -5.29 14.12
C HIS A 70 7.99 -4.79 13.69
N LEU A 71 8.43 -3.69 14.28
CA LEU A 71 9.76 -3.14 14.08
C LEU A 71 10.81 -4.11 14.64
N LYS A 72 11.94 -4.27 13.96
CA LYS A 72 13.05 -5.12 14.41
C LYS A 72 13.93 -4.40 15.44
N THR A 73 13.34 -4.08 16.59
CA THR A 73 14.06 -3.46 17.71
C THR A 73 14.86 -4.50 18.50
N VAL A 74 16.03 -4.10 19.01
CA VAL A 74 16.80 -4.82 20.02
C VAL A 74 16.11 -4.73 21.38
N SER A 75 15.55 -3.55 21.70
CA SER A 75 14.80 -3.32 22.92
C SER A 75 13.77 -2.21 22.74
N GLY A 76 12.74 -2.19 23.59
CA GLY A 76 11.73 -1.13 23.63
C GLY A 76 10.50 -1.39 22.76
N ASN A 77 9.90 -0.30 22.27
CA ASN A 77 8.62 -0.30 21.58
C ASN A 77 8.77 -0.69 20.10
N ASP A 78 8.11 -1.78 19.70
CA ASP A 78 8.15 -2.31 18.32
C ASP A 78 7.00 -1.80 17.42
N TYR A 79 6.16 -0.89 17.94
CA TYR A 79 4.94 -0.48 17.26
C TYR A 79 5.20 0.53 16.14
N ILE A 80 4.59 0.28 14.98
CA ILE A 80 4.40 1.25 13.91
C ILE A 80 2.98 1.07 13.33
N ASN A 81 2.33 2.16 12.92
CA ASN A 81 1.01 2.08 12.28
C ASN A 81 1.13 1.59 10.84
N ALA A 82 1.30 0.27 10.69
CA ALA A 82 1.41 -0.42 9.43
C ALA A 82 0.81 -1.83 9.54
N SER A 83 0.29 -2.35 8.45
CA SER A 83 -0.28 -3.69 8.36
C SER A 83 0.36 -4.45 7.21
N TYR A 84 0.73 -5.70 7.46
CA TYR A 84 0.96 -6.65 6.38
C TYR A 84 -0.37 -6.96 5.69
N VAL A 85 -0.39 -6.87 4.36
CA VAL A 85 -1.58 -7.13 3.55
C VAL A 85 -1.19 -8.12 2.45
N LYS A 86 -1.86 -9.28 2.44
CA LYS A 86 -1.77 -10.29 1.39
C LYS A 86 -3.05 -10.28 0.55
N VAL A 87 -2.94 -10.25 -0.76
CA VAL A 87 -4.08 -10.44 -1.66
C VAL A 87 -3.87 -11.72 -2.45
N ASP A 88 -4.79 -12.66 -2.31
CA ASP A 88 -4.70 -14.00 -2.89
C ASP A 88 -6.11 -14.56 -3.02
N VAL A 89 -6.74 -14.30 -4.16
CA VAL A 89 -8.12 -14.68 -4.46
C VAL A 89 -8.12 -16.09 -5.05
N PRO A 90 -8.67 -17.10 -4.34
CA PRO A 90 -8.64 -18.48 -4.81
C PRO A 90 -9.28 -18.63 -6.18
N GLY A 91 -8.59 -19.33 -7.08
CA GLY A 91 -9.02 -19.56 -8.46
C GLY A 91 -8.91 -18.35 -9.39
N GLN A 92 -8.33 -17.24 -8.94
CA GLN A 92 -8.15 -16.02 -9.76
C GLN A 92 -6.77 -15.39 -9.64
N SER A 93 -6.14 -15.45 -8.46
CA SER A 93 -4.76 -14.99 -8.30
C SER A 93 -3.82 -16.03 -8.88
N ILE A 94 -2.92 -15.57 -9.76
CA ILE A 94 -1.83 -16.38 -10.32
C ILE A 94 -0.69 -16.46 -9.30
N GLU A 95 -0.43 -15.35 -8.61
CA GLU A 95 0.53 -15.26 -7.51
C GLU A 95 -0.10 -14.43 -6.39
N PRO A 96 0.23 -14.68 -5.12
CA PRO A 96 -0.17 -13.82 -4.03
C PRO A 96 0.57 -12.47 -4.07
N GLY A 97 -0.18 -11.37 -3.97
CA GLY A 97 0.37 -10.02 -3.82
C GLY A 97 0.69 -9.72 -2.36
N TYR A 98 1.89 -9.22 -2.08
CA TYR A 98 2.35 -8.88 -0.72
C TYR A 98 2.63 -7.38 -0.59
N TYR A 99 2.05 -6.76 0.43
CA TYR A 99 2.13 -5.33 0.67
C TYR A 99 2.34 -5.00 2.14
N ILE A 100 2.92 -3.84 2.40
CA ILE A 100 2.83 -3.16 3.69
C ILE A 100 1.99 -1.90 3.48
N ALA A 101 0.78 -1.88 4.05
CA ALA A 101 -0.09 -0.71 4.03
C ALA A 101 0.11 0.11 5.31
N THR A 102 0.56 1.36 5.19
CA THR A 102 0.92 2.21 6.34
C THR A 102 0.40 3.64 6.21
N GLN A 103 0.32 4.36 7.33
CA GLN A 103 0.01 5.79 7.33
C GLN A 103 1.14 6.60 6.67
N GLY A 104 0.84 7.82 6.24
CA GLY A 104 1.86 8.79 5.87
C GLY A 104 2.71 9.13 7.10
N PRO A 105 4.04 8.94 7.06
CA PRO A 105 4.90 9.24 8.20
C PRO A 105 4.65 10.64 8.77
N THR A 106 4.72 10.78 10.08
CA THR A 106 4.66 12.08 10.77
C THR A 106 6.07 12.60 11.04
N ARG A 107 6.18 13.84 11.55
CA ARG A 107 7.46 14.38 12.05
C ARG A 107 8.10 13.53 13.13
N ASN A 108 7.28 12.77 13.87
CA ASN A 108 7.78 11.93 14.95
C ASN A 108 8.08 10.51 14.45
N THR A 109 7.36 9.99 13.44
CA THR A 109 7.43 8.57 13.08
C THR A 109 8.28 8.23 11.84
N TRP A 110 8.90 9.22 11.21
CA TRP A 110 9.58 9.01 9.93
C TRP A 110 10.87 8.19 10.05
N GLU A 111 11.53 8.24 11.20
CA GLU A 111 12.74 7.47 11.49
C GLU A 111 12.41 5.97 11.59
N GLN A 112 11.33 5.63 12.30
CA GLN A 112 10.83 4.25 12.45
C GLN A 112 10.33 3.71 11.11
N PHE A 113 9.77 4.57 10.26
CA PHE A 113 9.35 4.18 8.92
C PHE A 113 10.54 3.66 8.09
N TRP A 114 11.69 4.32 8.14
CA TRP A 114 12.89 3.83 7.43
C TRP A 114 13.44 2.54 8.01
N GLN A 115 13.41 2.38 9.33
CA GLN A 115 13.76 1.13 10.00
C GLN A 115 12.84 -0.02 9.55
N MET A 116 11.53 0.24 9.43
CA MET A 116 10.57 -0.71 8.87
C MET A 116 10.91 -1.07 7.42
N CYS A 117 11.15 -0.08 6.55
CA CYS A 117 11.49 -0.33 5.15
C CYS A 117 12.74 -1.19 5.01
N TYR A 118 13.81 -0.91 5.76
CA TYR A 118 15.05 -1.67 5.67
C TYR A 118 14.90 -3.12 6.16
N HIS A 119 14.27 -3.31 7.33
CA HIS A 119 14.23 -4.61 7.99
C HIS A 119 13.08 -5.52 7.53
N ASN A 120 11.94 -4.96 7.11
CA ASN A 120 10.76 -5.72 6.70
C ASN A 120 10.70 -5.94 5.17
N CYS A 121 11.63 -5.38 4.40
CA CYS A 121 11.87 -5.70 2.99
C CYS A 121 13.28 -6.34 2.84
N PRO A 122 13.42 -7.66 2.91
CA PRO A 122 14.72 -8.33 3.04
C PRO A 122 15.66 -8.18 1.84
N LEU A 123 15.14 -7.99 0.62
CA LEU A 123 15.91 -8.00 -0.63
C LEU A 123 16.32 -6.58 -1.09
N ASP A 124 17.23 -6.53 -2.06
CA ASP A 124 17.98 -5.34 -2.48
C ASP A 124 17.13 -4.16 -2.96
N ASN A 125 16.07 -4.40 -3.76
CA ASN A 125 15.23 -3.34 -4.32
C ASN A 125 13.92 -3.24 -3.53
N ILE A 126 13.78 -2.13 -2.81
CA ILE A 126 12.60 -1.77 -2.03
C ILE A 126 11.77 -0.78 -2.84
N VAL A 127 10.48 -1.04 -3.00
CA VAL A 127 9.56 -0.08 -3.62
C VAL A 127 8.65 0.54 -2.57
N ILE A 128 8.60 1.87 -2.57
CA ILE A 128 7.70 2.67 -1.75
C ILE A 128 6.78 3.45 -2.69
N VAL A 129 5.47 3.33 -2.50
CA VAL A 129 4.45 4.03 -3.26
C VAL A 129 3.67 4.99 -2.35
N MET A 130 3.92 6.29 -2.54
CA MET A 130 3.27 7.39 -1.85
C MET A 130 2.20 8.01 -2.75
N VAL A 131 0.93 7.77 -2.43
CA VAL A 131 -0.25 8.25 -3.19
C VAL A 131 -1.00 9.35 -2.43
N THR A 132 -0.29 10.38 -1.98
CA THR A 132 -0.85 11.60 -1.40
C THR A 132 0.13 12.73 -1.56
N PRO A 133 -0.28 13.98 -1.87
CA PRO A 133 0.57 15.14 -1.67
C PRO A 133 0.89 15.33 -0.17
N LEU A 134 1.96 16.09 0.11
CA LEU A 134 2.39 16.41 1.49
C LEU A 134 1.34 17.21 2.27
N VAL A 135 0.66 18.14 1.62
CA VAL A 135 -0.34 19.04 2.22
C VAL A 135 -1.57 19.12 1.32
N GLU A 136 -2.76 19.03 1.91
CA GLU A 136 -4.05 19.23 1.22
C GLU A 136 -4.94 20.11 2.09
N TYR A 137 -5.57 21.13 1.49
CA TYR A 137 -6.46 22.05 2.21
C TYR A 137 -5.83 22.58 3.51
N ASN A 138 -4.56 22.98 3.45
CA ASN A 138 -3.73 23.45 4.57
C ASN A 138 -3.54 22.45 5.72
N ARG A 139 -3.78 21.16 5.49
CA ARG A 139 -3.52 20.09 6.47
C ARG A 139 -2.38 19.22 5.98
N GLU A 140 -1.38 19.00 6.85
CA GLU A 140 -0.30 18.05 6.57
C GLU A 140 -0.88 16.63 6.49
N LYS A 141 -0.66 15.99 5.35
CA LYS A 141 -1.10 14.62 5.06
C LYS A 141 0.00 13.62 5.25
N CYS A 142 1.23 14.04 4.97
CA CYS A 142 2.44 13.25 5.13
C CYS A 142 3.61 14.20 5.38
N PHE A 143 4.49 13.85 6.31
CA PHE A 143 5.77 14.54 6.46
C PHE A 143 6.69 14.17 5.29
N GLN A 144 7.52 15.10 4.84
CA GLN A 144 8.55 14.81 3.84
C GLN A 144 9.67 14.01 4.52
N TYR A 145 9.61 12.68 4.47
CA TYR A 145 10.51 11.78 5.20
C TYR A 145 11.77 11.39 4.42
N TRP A 146 11.91 11.82 3.16
CA TRP A 146 13.02 11.48 2.29
C TRP A 146 13.81 12.74 1.88
N PRO A 147 15.11 12.60 1.54
CA PRO A 147 15.93 13.68 1.00
C PRO A 147 15.51 14.04 -0.43
N ARG A 148 15.57 15.34 -0.79
CA ARG A 148 15.22 15.84 -2.14
C ARG A 148 16.41 16.36 -2.96
N GLY A 149 17.64 16.08 -2.52
CA GLY A 149 18.84 16.37 -3.30
C GLY A 149 19.26 17.85 -3.30
N GLY A 150 18.77 18.66 -2.36
CA GLY A 150 19.26 20.02 -2.14
C GLY A 150 20.61 20.03 -1.42
N LYS A 151 21.33 21.16 -1.46
CA LYS A 151 22.67 21.31 -0.84
C LYS A 151 22.74 20.76 0.59
N ASP A 152 21.67 20.96 1.37
CA ASP A 152 21.56 20.54 2.77
C ASP A 152 20.52 19.40 2.99
N ASP A 153 20.08 18.73 1.92
CA ASP A 153 19.07 17.63 1.97
C ASP A 153 19.47 16.48 1.04
N MET A 154 20.77 16.16 0.99
CA MET A 154 21.31 14.99 0.27
C MET A 154 21.21 13.71 1.11
N VAL A 155 21.35 13.83 2.43
CA VAL A 155 21.41 12.68 3.34
C VAL A 155 20.57 12.97 4.57
N ARG A 156 19.81 11.97 5.02
CA ARG A 156 19.14 11.96 6.32
C ARG A 156 19.59 10.74 7.10
N VAL A 157 19.50 10.81 8.43
CA VAL A 157 19.86 9.71 9.32
C VAL A 157 18.65 9.33 10.15
N SER A 158 18.32 8.03 10.20
CA SER A 158 17.39 7.44 11.16
C SER A 158 18.23 6.84 12.30
N PRO A 159 18.27 7.49 13.48
CA PRO A 159 19.16 7.06 14.58
C PRO A 159 18.76 5.71 15.17
N GLN A 160 19.71 5.03 15.80
CA GLN A 160 19.49 3.76 16.48
C GLN A 160 18.53 3.89 17.66
N LEU A 161 18.64 4.97 18.43
CA LEU A 161 17.78 5.26 19.58
C LEU A 161 16.75 6.30 19.18
N GLN A 162 15.47 5.92 19.24
CA GLN A 162 14.36 6.76 18.81
C GLN A 162 13.31 6.85 19.92
N GLY A 163 12.66 8.02 20.04
CA GLY A 163 11.79 8.32 21.17
C GLY A 163 10.56 9.18 20.83
N PRO A 164 9.71 8.82 19.84
CA PRO A 164 8.77 9.76 19.24
C PRO A 164 7.66 10.25 20.19
N GLY A 165 7.29 9.43 21.18
CA GLY A 165 6.37 9.78 22.27
C GLY A 165 7.06 10.16 23.59
N GLY A 166 8.38 10.38 23.60
CA GLY A 166 9.15 10.75 24.80
C GLY A 166 9.65 9.57 25.63
N PRO A 167 9.92 9.74 26.94
CA PRO A 167 10.65 8.76 27.76
C PRO A 167 10.00 7.37 27.87
N MET A 168 8.67 7.29 27.74
CA MET A 168 7.89 6.05 27.81
C MET A 168 7.76 5.34 26.45
N ASP A 169 8.28 5.95 25.38
CA ASP A 169 8.15 5.48 24.02
C ASP A 169 9.52 5.37 23.34
N LYS A 170 10.38 4.49 23.85
CA LYS A 170 11.74 4.29 23.32
C LYS A 170 11.82 3.06 22.44
N SER A 171 12.50 3.18 21.31
CA SER A 171 12.90 2.07 20.44
C SER A 171 14.41 2.09 20.27
N GLN A 172 15.06 0.94 20.49
CA GLN A 172 16.46 0.73 20.15
C GLN A 172 16.55 -0.22 18.96
N PHE A 173 17.10 0.25 17.86
CA PHE A 173 17.35 -0.54 16.65
C PHE A 173 18.76 -1.15 16.67
N PRO A 174 19.11 -2.03 15.71
CA PRO A 174 20.46 -2.57 15.63
C PRO A 174 21.52 -1.51 15.31
N CYS A 175 21.21 -0.55 14.44
CA CYS A 175 22.13 0.52 14.04
C CYS A 175 21.36 1.76 13.51
N ASP A 176 22.11 2.81 13.20
CA ASP A 176 21.60 3.96 12.44
C ASP A 176 21.39 3.54 10.98
N LEU A 177 20.43 4.17 10.30
CA LEU A 177 20.28 4.06 8.85
C LEU A 177 20.56 5.41 8.19
N GLN A 178 21.41 5.40 7.17
CA GLN A 178 21.62 6.53 6.28
C GLN A 178 20.69 6.43 5.06
N ILE A 179 19.94 7.50 4.81
CA ILE A 179 19.00 7.66 3.71
C ILE A 179 19.60 8.69 2.75
N GLU A 180 20.26 8.22 1.70
CA GLU A 180 21.00 9.05 0.76
C GLU A 180 20.23 9.22 -0.55
N PHE A 181 20.01 10.47 -0.96
CA PHE A 181 19.48 10.82 -2.26
C PHE A 181 20.46 10.41 -3.36
N VAL A 182 19.99 9.67 -4.37
CA VAL A 182 20.79 9.34 -5.55
C VAL A 182 20.37 10.20 -6.73
N ARG A 183 19.08 10.18 -7.08
CA ARG A 183 18.53 10.97 -8.19
C ARG A 183 17.00 11.07 -8.11
N GLU A 184 16.47 12.13 -8.71
CA GLU A 184 15.02 12.32 -8.92
C GLU A 184 14.72 12.34 -10.42
N ARG A 185 13.60 11.75 -10.83
CA ARG A 185 13.08 11.80 -12.20
C ARG A 185 11.58 12.00 -12.21
N LYS A 186 11.09 12.89 -13.07
CA LYS A 186 9.65 13.05 -13.33
C LYS A 186 9.25 12.16 -14.51
N VAL A 187 8.18 11.39 -14.37
CA VAL A 187 7.70 10.47 -15.40
C VAL A 187 6.43 11.02 -16.01
N LYS A 188 6.51 11.49 -17.27
CA LYS A 188 5.37 12.00 -18.08
C LYS A 188 4.45 12.99 -17.36
N ASP A 189 5.00 13.78 -16.44
CA ASP A 189 4.27 14.65 -15.53
C ASP A 189 3.25 13.95 -14.60
N PHE A 190 3.20 12.61 -14.57
CA PHE A 190 2.28 11.82 -13.76
C PHE A 190 2.72 11.67 -12.31
N TYR A 191 3.98 11.31 -12.10
CA TYR A 191 4.58 11.09 -10.78
C TYR A 191 6.08 11.33 -10.82
N THR A 192 6.65 11.45 -9.63
CA THR A 192 8.09 11.59 -9.42
C THR A 192 8.64 10.28 -8.85
N VAL A 193 9.82 9.87 -9.30
CA VAL A 193 10.56 8.76 -8.72
C VAL A 193 11.89 9.26 -8.18
N THR A 194 12.13 9.02 -6.89
CA THR A 194 13.41 9.28 -6.24
C THR A 194 14.09 7.95 -5.96
N ASP A 195 15.26 7.74 -6.56
CA ASP A 195 16.12 6.62 -6.18
C ASP A 195 16.94 7.03 -4.94
N ILE A 196 16.91 6.19 -3.92
CA ILE A 196 17.54 6.43 -2.63
C ILE A 196 18.42 5.22 -2.28
N LYS A 197 19.60 5.48 -1.73
CA LYS A 197 20.47 4.44 -1.16
C LYS A 197 20.27 4.39 0.35
N LEU A 198 19.84 3.23 0.84
CA LEU A 198 19.56 2.99 2.26
C LEU A 198 20.69 2.12 2.84
N THR A 199 21.53 2.70 3.70
CA THR A 199 22.75 2.05 4.19
C THR A 199 22.72 1.94 5.71
N PRO A 200 22.85 0.73 6.30
CA PRO A 200 23.07 0.60 7.74
C PRO A 200 24.46 1.09 8.13
N SER A 201 24.58 1.75 9.29
CA SER A 201 25.88 2.18 9.80
C SER A 201 26.74 1.02 10.30
N ASP A 202 26.11 -0.10 10.68
CA ASP A 202 26.76 -1.36 11.02
C ASP A 202 26.62 -2.37 9.86
N PRO A 203 27.71 -2.72 9.15
CA PRO A 203 27.67 -3.68 8.05
C PRO A 203 27.23 -5.09 8.46
N SER A 204 27.32 -5.46 9.74
CA SER A 204 26.86 -6.76 10.23
C SER A 204 25.33 -6.90 10.19
N VAL A 205 24.61 -5.78 10.16
CA VAL A 205 23.14 -5.73 10.07
C VAL A 205 22.65 -6.05 8.65
N GLY A 206 23.48 -5.81 7.63
CA GLY A 206 23.20 -6.19 6.25
C GLY A 206 23.78 -5.22 5.21
N PRO A 207 23.54 -5.49 3.92
CA PRO A 207 24.04 -4.64 2.84
C PRO A 207 23.21 -3.37 2.66
N ALA A 208 23.80 -2.38 2.00
CA ALA A 208 23.03 -1.24 1.49
C ALA A 208 21.99 -1.71 0.46
N LYS A 209 20.81 -1.07 0.48
CA LYS A 209 19.68 -1.38 -0.40
C LYS A 209 19.32 -0.19 -1.27
N THR A 210 18.74 -0.48 -2.44
CA THR A 210 18.18 0.54 -3.33
C THR A 210 16.70 0.69 -3.02
N VAL A 211 16.25 1.93 -2.80
CA VAL A 211 14.85 2.26 -2.61
C VAL A 211 14.38 3.07 -3.82
N HIS A 212 13.33 2.59 -4.47
CA HIS A 212 12.59 3.34 -5.50
C HIS A 212 11.35 3.95 -4.84
N HIS A 213 11.45 5.25 -4.53
CA HIS A 213 10.37 6.01 -3.92
C HIS A 213 9.52 6.68 -5.01
N PHE A 214 8.28 6.22 -5.16
CA PHE A 214 7.31 6.78 -6.07
C PHE A 214 6.41 7.77 -5.35
N TYR A 215 6.37 9.01 -5.82
CA TYR A 215 5.55 10.09 -5.29
C TYR A 215 4.49 10.52 -6.31
N PHE A 216 3.24 10.15 -6.05
CA PHE A 216 2.07 10.48 -6.85
C PHE A 216 1.20 11.50 -6.11
N ASP A 217 1.35 12.77 -6.48
CA ASP A 217 0.73 13.93 -5.82
C ASP A 217 -0.52 14.46 -6.55
N LEU A 218 -0.81 13.95 -7.74
CA LEU A 218 -2.01 14.29 -8.52
C LEU A 218 -3.32 13.77 -7.90
N TRP A 219 -3.25 12.82 -6.94
CA TRP A 219 -4.43 12.26 -6.28
C TRP A 219 -4.85 13.07 -5.05
N LYS A 220 -5.60 14.15 -5.28
CA LYS A 220 -6.15 15.01 -4.21
C LYS A 220 -7.25 14.31 -3.38
N ASP A 221 -7.35 14.69 -2.10
CA ASP A 221 -8.08 13.99 -1.02
C ASP A 221 -9.55 13.59 -1.29
N MET A 222 -9.98 12.49 -0.67
CA MET A 222 -11.33 11.86 -0.71
C MET A 222 -11.91 11.53 -2.09
N ASN A 223 -11.21 11.89 -3.16
CA ASN A 223 -11.61 11.63 -4.53
C ASN A 223 -10.95 10.37 -5.10
N LYS A 224 -11.34 10.03 -6.33
CA LYS A 224 -10.67 9.08 -7.21
C LYS A 224 -9.63 9.81 -8.08
N PRO A 225 -8.64 9.12 -8.68
CA PRO A 225 -7.85 9.71 -9.76
C PRO A 225 -8.79 10.20 -10.88
N GLU A 226 -8.53 11.39 -11.41
CA GLU A 226 -9.31 11.96 -12.52
C GLU A 226 -9.12 11.12 -13.79
N GLU A 227 -7.89 10.62 -13.97
CA GLU A 227 -7.50 9.79 -15.11
C GLU A 227 -7.02 8.41 -14.65
N VAL A 228 -7.27 7.42 -15.51
CA VAL A 228 -6.89 6.02 -15.25
C VAL A 228 -5.44 5.75 -15.63
N ILE A 229 -4.93 6.41 -16.69
CA ILE A 229 -3.61 6.14 -17.26
C ILE A 229 -2.48 6.39 -16.23
N PRO A 230 -2.42 7.53 -15.52
CA PRO A 230 -1.32 7.81 -14.60
C PRO A 230 -1.14 6.76 -13.51
N ILE A 231 -2.24 6.31 -12.89
CA ILE A 231 -2.20 5.30 -11.82
C ILE A 231 -1.87 3.91 -12.37
N MET A 232 -2.32 3.57 -13.58
CA MET A 232 -1.94 2.31 -14.21
C MET A 232 -0.45 2.26 -14.55
N GLU A 233 0.12 3.35 -15.08
CA GLU A 233 1.56 3.43 -15.34
C GLU A 233 2.36 3.40 -14.05
N LEU A 234 1.86 4.01 -12.97
CA LEU A 234 2.44 3.90 -11.64
C LEU A 234 2.45 2.46 -11.14
N CYS A 235 1.33 1.73 -11.23
CA CYS A 235 1.26 0.31 -10.87
C CYS A 235 2.30 -0.50 -11.67
N ALA A 236 2.30 -0.39 -13.01
CA ALA A 236 3.22 -1.14 -13.86
C ALA A 236 4.70 -0.85 -13.56
N HIS A 237 5.06 0.42 -13.44
CA HIS A 237 6.44 0.83 -13.16
C HIS A 237 6.88 0.41 -11.76
N SER A 238 6.08 0.68 -10.73
CA SER A 238 6.42 0.33 -9.35
C SER A 238 6.53 -1.18 -9.12
N HIS A 239 5.60 -1.97 -9.68
CA HIS A 239 5.63 -3.43 -9.58
C HIS A 239 6.87 -4.03 -10.26
N SER A 240 7.30 -3.47 -11.41
CA SER A 240 8.47 -3.94 -12.16
C SER A 240 9.81 -3.78 -11.45
N LEU A 241 9.93 -2.80 -10.55
CA LEU A 241 11.17 -2.49 -9.83
C LEU A 241 11.29 -3.19 -8.47
N ASN A 242 10.21 -3.79 -7.96
CA ASN A 242 10.22 -4.44 -6.66
C ASN A 242 10.90 -5.82 -6.75
N SER A 243 11.85 -6.11 -5.86
CA SER A 243 12.43 -7.44 -5.78
C SER A 243 11.36 -8.48 -5.40
N ARG A 244 11.22 -9.55 -6.19
CA ARG A 244 10.30 -10.66 -5.89
C ARG A 244 10.62 -11.27 -4.53
N GLY A 245 9.69 -11.16 -3.57
CA GLY A 245 9.88 -11.55 -2.17
C GLY A 245 9.85 -10.39 -1.19
N ASN A 246 10.03 -9.14 -1.66
CA ASN A 246 9.73 -7.95 -0.87
C ASN A 246 8.24 -7.60 -0.96
N PRO A 247 7.60 -7.16 0.14
CA PRO A 247 6.32 -6.48 0.04
C PRO A 247 6.51 -5.08 -0.57
N ILE A 248 5.55 -4.63 -1.38
CA ILE A 248 5.50 -3.22 -1.81
C ILE A 248 4.97 -2.38 -0.63
N VAL A 249 5.72 -1.35 -0.22
CA VAL A 249 5.28 -0.44 0.85
C VAL A 249 4.39 0.63 0.24
N VAL A 250 3.12 0.68 0.62
CA VAL A 250 2.14 1.62 0.08
C VAL A 250 1.56 2.48 1.18
N HIS A 251 1.56 3.80 0.99
CA HIS A 251 0.95 4.71 1.93
C HIS A 251 0.27 5.91 1.25
N CYS A 252 -0.63 6.53 1.99
CA CYS A 252 -1.20 7.82 1.66
C CYS A 252 -1.08 8.72 2.90
N SER A 253 -2.19 9.30 3.38
CA SER A 253 -2.23 9.94 4.70
C SER A 253 -2.61 8.96 5.81
N ALA A 254 -3.80 8.37 5.76
CA ALA A 254 -4.25 7.38 6.75
C ALA A 254 -3.78 5.94 6.42
N GLY A 255 -3.38 5.69 5.17
CA GLY A 255 -2.98 4.37 4.72
C GLY A 255 -4.16 3.43 4.42
N VAL A 256 -5.32 3.95 4.03
CA VAL A 256 -6.55 3.14 3.85
C VAL A 256 -7.26 3.38 2.51
N GLY A 257 -7.73 4.61 2.23
CA GLY A 257 -8.52 4.91 1.02
C GLY A 257 -7.71 4.76 -0.27
N ARG A 258 -6.86 5.75 -0.56
CA ARG A 258 -5.97 5.77 -1.74
C ARG A 258 -5.03 4.56 -1.78
N THR A 259 -4.48 4.19 -0.63
CA THR A 259 -3.65 2.99 -0.45
C THR A 259 -4.38 1.72 -0.85
N GLY A 260 -5.60 1.49 -0.37
CA GLY A 260 -6.37 0.30 -0.72
C GLY A 260 -6.80 0.27 -2.18
N THR A 261 -7.12 1.43 -2.76
CA THR A 261 -7.42 1.52 -4.19
C THR A 261 -6.19 1.22 -5.04
N PHE A 262 -5.01 1.73 -4.68
CA PHE A 262 -3.76 1.39 -5.36
C PHE A 262 -3.46 -0.11 -5.27
N ILE A 263 -3.50 -0.70 -4.06
CA ILE A 263 -3.23 -2.14 -3.87
C ILE A 263 -4.21 -2.99 -4.66
N ALA A 264 -5.50 -2.63 -4.68
CA ALA A 264 -6.50 -3.35 -5.46
C ALA A 264 -6.20 -3.32 -6.96
N LEU A 265 -5.79 -2.16 -7.49
CA LEU A 265 -5.44 -2.01 -8.91
C LEU A 265 -4.13 -2.73 -9.27
N ASP A 266 -3.12 -2.61 -8.42
CA ASP A 266 -1.83 -3.26 -8.64
C ASP A 266 -1.97 -4.79 -8.71
N HIS A 267 -2.66 -5.38 -7.72
CA HIS A 267 -2.92 -6.81 -7.71
C HIS A 267 -3.78 -7.24 -8.89
N LEU A 268 -4.85 -6.48 -9.18
CA LEU A 268 -5.71 -6.75 -10.35
C LEU A 268 -4.88 -6.83 -11.63
N MET A 269 -3.99 -5.85 -11.87
CA MET A 269 -3.21 -5.76 -13.11
C MET A 269 -2.13 -6.82 -13.26
N HIS A 270 -1.44 -7.20 -12.18
CA HIS A 270 -0.23 -8.02 -12.27
C HIS A 270 -0.42 -9.46 -11.84
N ASP A 271 -1.40 -9.73 -10.97
CA ASP A 271 -1.46 -10.99 -10.25
C ASP A 271 -2.76 -11.76 -10.48
N THR A 272 -3.65 -11.32 -11.37
CA THR A 272 -4.93 -11.99 -11.65
C THR A 272 -5.04 -12.54 -13.07
N LEU A 273 -5.73 -13.68 -13.22
CA LEU A 273 -5.95 -14.36 -14.50
C LEU A 273 -6.61 -13.46 -15.55
N ASP A 274 -7.61 -12.67 -15.15
CA ASP A 274 -8.41 -11.84 -16.05
C ASP A 274 -7.61 -10.70 -16.70
N PHE A 275 -6.53 -10.22 -16.07
CA PHE A 275 -5.82 -9.00 -16.50
C PHE A 275 -4.32 -9.19 -16.76
N LYS A 276 -3.66 -10.22 -16.23
CA LYS A 276 -2.22 -10.48 -16.47
C LYS A 276 -1.89 -10.71 -17.95
N ASN A 277 -2.83 -11.28 -18.73
CA ASN A 277 -2.67 -11.46 -20.17
C ASN A 277 -2.71 -10.15 -20.99
N ILE A 278 -3.05 -9.02 -20.36
CA ILE A 278 -3.07 -7.68 -20.98
C ILE A 278 -1.70 -7.00 -20.81
N THR A 279 -0.96 -7.32 -19.74
CA THR A 279 0.35 -6.73 -19.43
C THR A 279 1.54 -7.58 -19.91
N GLN A 280 1.35 -8.90 -20.08
CA GLN A 280 2.35 -9.83 -20.59
C GLN A 280 1.73 -10.67 -21.71
N HIS A 281 2.30 -10.63 -22.92
CA HIS A 281 1.79 -11.24 -24.17
C HIS A 281 1.73 -12.79 -24.18
N LEU A 282 1.49 -13.47 -23.06
CA LEU A 282 1.55 -14.93 -22.96
C LEU A 282 0.20 -15.51 -22.51
N ARG A 283 -0.72 -15.67 -23.46
CA ARG A 283 -1.85 -16.59 -23.29
C ARG A 283 -1.31 -18.03 -23.35
N ARG A 284 -1.25 -18.73 -22.21
CA ARG A 284 -1.31 -20.20 -22.23
C ARG A 284 -2.76 -20.65 -22.06
N PRO A 285 -3.33 -21.43 -23.00
CA PRO A 285 -4.79 -21.66 -23.06
C PRO A 285 -5.37 -22.71 -22.10
N GLU A 286 -4.59 -23.41 -21.27
CA GLU A 286 -4.96 -24.79 -20.95
C GLU A 286 -5.65 -25.05 -19.59
N GLU A 287 -5.73 -24.10 -18.67
CA GLU A 287 -6.49 -24.34 -17.42
C GLU A 287 -7.24 -23.08 -16.99
N TYR A 288 -8.40 -22.83 -17.62
CA TYR A 288 -9.40 -22.02 -16.93
C TYR A 288 -9.97 -22.89 -15.81
N PRO A 289 -9.79 -22.53 -14.52
CA PRO A 289 -10.61 -23.13 -13.48
C PRO A 289 -12.10 -22.92 -13.83
N GLU A 290 -12.98 -23.79 -13.32
CA GLU A 290 -14.44 -23.69 -13.45
C GLU A 290 -14.91 -22.23 -13.43
N GLU A 291 -15.92 -21.89 -14.24
CA GLU A 291 -16.40 -20.51 -14.45
C GLU A 291 -16.42 -19.72 -13.13
N TYR A 292 -15.50 -18.76 -12.99
CA TYR A 292 -15.39 -18.00 -11.75
C TYR A 292 -16.63 -17.12 -11.57
N THR A 293 -17.50 -17.52 -10.64
CA THR A 293 -18.82 -16.90 -10.44
C THR A 293 -18.82 -15.72 -9.47
N ARG A 294 -17.69 -15.43 -8.81
CA ARG A 294 -17.59 -14.33 -7.84
C ARG A 294 -17.10 -13.06 -8.52
N ASP A 295 -17.36 -11.93 -7.89
CA ASP A 295 -16.85 -10.63 -8.36
C ASP A 295 -15.44 -10.42 -7.80
N LEU A 296 -14.44 -10.45 -8.69
CA LEU A 296 -13.03 -10.40 -8.31
C LEU A 296 -12.68 -9.11 -7.55
N ILE A 297 -13.17 -7.95 -8.00
CA ILE A 297 -12.90 -6.66 -7.35
C ILE A 297 -13.53 -6.63 -5.96
N GLU A 298 -14.76 -7.12 -5.82
CA GLU A 298 -15.40 -7.29 -4.51
C GLU A 298 -14.59 -8.20 -3.59
N GLN A 299 -14.12 -9.36 -4.08
CA GLN A 299 -13.30 -10.29 -3.29
C GLN A 299 -11.99 -9.65 -2.82
N ILE A 300 -11.29 -8.93 -3.71
CA ILE A 300 -10.06 -8.19 -3.37
C ILE A 300 -10.34 -7.19 -2.24
N VAL A 301 -11.35 -6.33 -2.39
CA VAL A 301 -11.67 -5.30 -1.38
C VAL A 301 -12.10 -5.92 -0.04
N LEU A 302 -12.84 -7.03 -0.07
CA LEU A 302 -13.19 -7.80 1.13
C LEU A 302 -11.94 -8.34 1.86
N GLN A 303 -10.98 -8.88 1.13
CA GLN A 303 -9.70 -9.34 1.70
C GLN A 303 -8.90 -8.18 2.28
N LEU A 304 -8.81 -7.05 1.57
CA LEU A 304 -8.12 -5.85 2.06
C LEU A 304 -8.71 -5.36 3.39
N ARG A 305 -10.04 -5.20 3.46
CA ARG A 305 -10.73 -4.75 4.68
C ARG A 305 -10.73 -5.78 5.81
N SER A 306 -10.39 -7.03 5.53
CA SER A 306 -10.14 -8.02 6.56
C SER A 306 -8.74 -7.88 7.17
N GLN A 307 -7.82 -7.13 6.57
CA GLN A 307 -6.43 -7.04 7.02
C GLN A 307 -6.06 -5.62 7.48
N ARG A 308 -6.68 -4.60 6.91
CA ARG A 308 -6.56 -3.22 7.39
C ARG A 308 -7.90 -2.54 7.23
N MET A 309 -8.36 -1.87 8.29
CA MET A 309 -9.65 -1.20 8.28
C MET A 309 -9.74 -0.13 7.19
N LYS A 310 -10.95 0.11 6.69
CA LYS A 310 -11.38 1.17 5.76
C LYS A 310 -10.65 1.21 4.43
N MET A 311 -10.00 0.11 4.03
CA MET A 311 -9.35 0.00 2.71
C MET A 311 -10.37 0.24 1.59
N VAL A 312 -10.03 1.10 0.63
CA VAL A 312 -10.98 1.65 -0.35
C VAL A 312 -12.14 2.35 0.36
N GLN A 313 -11.94 3.61 0.74
CA GLN A 313 -12.74 4.28 1.76
C GLN A 313 -14.06 4.85 1.21
N THR A 314 -14.08 5.31 -0.04
CA THR A 314 -15.24 5.97 -0.64
C THR A 314 -15.89 5.15 -1.75
N LYS A 315 -17.16 5.44 -2.04
CA LYS A 315 -17.89 4.85 -3.16
C LYS A 315 -17.20 5.15 -4.50
N ASP A 316 -16.70 6.37 -4.67
CA ASP A 316 -16.03 6.78 -5.91
C ASP A 316 -14.71 6.04 -6.11
N GLN A 317 -13.97 5.77 -5.04
CA GLN A 317 -12.77 4.93 -5.08
C GLN A 317 -13.12 3.48 -5.48
N PHE A 318 -14.22 2.93 -4.97
CA PHE A 318 -14.67 1.59 -5.35
C PHE A 318 -15.10 1.54 -6.82
N LEU A 319 -15.96 2.46 -7.26
CA LEU A 319 -16.39 2.57 -8.65
C LEU A 319 -15.21 2.82 -9.60
N PHE A 320 -14.20 3.58 -9.16
CA PHE A 320 -12.99 3.82 -9.95
C PHE A 320 -12.22 2.54 -10.26
N ILE A 321 -12.16 1.57 -9.34
CA ILE A 321 -11.50 0.28 -9.61
C ILE A 321 -12.20 -0.46 -10.76
N TYR A 322 -13.54 -0.48 -10.77
CA TYR A 322 -14.30 -1.05 -11.89
C TYR A 322 -14.10 -0.26 -13.19
N HIS A 323 -14.04 1.07 -13.11
CA HIS A 323 -13.77 1.91 -14.27
C HIS A 323 -12.38 1.63 -14.88
N ALA A 324 -11.35 1.50 -14.04
CA ALA A 324 -10.00 1.14 -14.46
C ALA A 324 -9.96 -0.28 -15.08
N ALA A 325 -10.66 -1.24 -14.47
CA ALA A 325 -10.79 -2.60 -14.99
C ALA A 325 -11.49 -2.64 -16.36
N LYS A 326 -12.57 -1.86 -16.55
CA LYS A 326 -13.24 -1.69 -17.85
C LYS A 326 -12.27 -1.13 -18.90
N TYR A 327 -11.48 -0.12 -18.53
CA TYR A 327 -10.49 0.49 -19.41
C TYR A 327 -9.40 -0.52 -19.82
N LEU A 328 -8.81 -1.23 -18.86
CA LEU A 328 -7.83 -2.31 -19.10
C LEU A 328 -8.36 -3.36 -20.08
N ASN A 329 -9.57 -3.87 -19.84
CA ASN A 329 -10.19 -4.87 -20.72
C ASN A 329 -10.41 -4.31 -22.14
N SER A 330 -10.73 -3.02 -22.28
CA SER A 330 -10.90 -2.38 -23.58
C SER A 330 -9.59 -2.27 -24.39
N LEU A 331 -8.44 -2.11 -23.73
CA LEU A 331 -7.13 -2.07 -24.38
C LEU A 331 -6.78 -3.43 -25.00
N SER A 332 -7.04 -4.52 -24.28
CA SER A 332 -6.83 -5.89 -24.78
C SER A 332 -7.67 -6.19 -26.02
N ALA A 333 -8.94 -5.75 -26.03
CA ALA A 333 -9.84 -5.92 -27.16
C ALA A 333 -9.40 -5.13 -28.40
N ARG A 334 -8.74 -3.97 -28.22
CA ARG A 334 -8.18 -3.18 -29.34
C ARG A 334 -6.91 -3.82 -29.91
N GLN A 335 -6.01 -4.30 -29.06
CA GLN A 335 -4.78 -4.99 -29.50
C GLN A 335 -5.10 -6.25 -30.33
N GLN A 336 -6.08 -7.05 -29.90
CA GLN A 336 -6.53 -8.26 -30.62
C GLN A 336 -7.23 -7.98 -31.97
N LYS A 337 -7.65 -6.74 -32.23
CA LYS A 337 -8.24 -6.33 -33.53
C LYS A 337 -7.20 -5.76 -34.50
N ALA A 338 -6.03 -5.37 -33.99
CA ALA A 338 -4.96 -4.75 -34.77
C ALA A 338 -3.92 -5.78 -35.25
N THR A 339 -3.85 -6.94 -34.59
CA THR A 339 -3.25 -8.20 -35.07
C THR A 339 -4.28 -9.04 -35.79
#